data_AF-A0A239PDM5-F1
#
_entry.id   AF-A0A239PDM5-F1
#
_cell.length_a   1.000
_cell.length_b   1.000
_cell.length_c   1.000
_cell.angle_alpha   90.00
_cell.angle_beta   90.00
_cell.angle_gamma   90.00
#
_symmetry.space_group_name_H-M   'P 1'
#
loop_
_entity.id
_entity.type
_entity.pdbx_description
1 polymer ?
#
loop_
_entity_poly.entity_id
_entity_poly.type
_entity_poly.pdbx_seq_one_letter_code
_entity_poly.pdbx_strand_id
1 'polypeptide(L)'
;AFWHSATFNNEGTKVIFTDELGGGGAATCNEAIGPNRGANGYYDIKRGQLSFKGYFKIPRHQADTENCVAHNGSLIPVKGKDIMVQAWYQGGLSVVDFTDSSKAKEIAFFERGPDSTASPLSGGFWSAYYYNGYIYASDFNLGLDVIKINDRRTDEAKKVKYDGLNTQTQASYREGGRDDHDGHGDDDHGDHGGHGGGHGGH
;
A
#
# COMPACT_ATOMS: atom_id res chain seq x y z
N ALA A 1 -1.57 13.86 14.24
CA ALA A 1 -2.40 12.66 14.05
C ALA A 1 -1.50 11.43 14.15
N PHE A 2 -1.99 10.31 14.70
CA PHE A 2 -1.31 9.02 14.72
C PHE A 2 -1.55 8.33 13.36
N TRP A 3 -0.81 8.71 12.32
CA TRP A 3 -0.90 8.17 10.96
C TRP A 3 -2.28 8.36 10.27
N HIS A 4 -2.26 8.54 8.95
CA HIS A 4 -3.46 8.71 8.12
C HIS A 4 -4.03 7.36 7.65
N SER A 5 -3.15 6.44 7.23
CA SER A 5 -3.53 5.11 6.77
C SER A 5 -2.46 4.08 7.09
N ALA A 6 -2.84 2.80 7.06
CA ALA A 6 -1.94 1.66 7.19
C ALA A 6 -2.15 0.68 6.03
N THR A 7 -1.08 0.33 5.33
CA THR A 7 -1.10 -0.67 4.23
C THR A 7 -0.19 -1.81 4.59
N PHE A 8 -0.72 -3.03 4.60
CA PHE A 8 0.09 -4.23 4.79
C PHE A 8 0.67 -4.66 3.44
N ASN A 9 1.79 -5.38 3.46
CA ASN A 9 2.14 -6.17 2.29
C ASN A 9 1.23 -7.40 2.18
N ASN A 10 1.28 -8.09 1.03
CA ASN A 10 0.40 -9.22 0.74
C ASN A 10 0.53 -10.36 1.76
N GLU A 11 1.73 -10.59 2.29
CA GLU A 11 2.00 -11.62 3.31
C GLU A 11 1.60 -11.20 4.74
N GLY A 12 1.24 -9.94 4.97
CA GLY A 12 0.96 -9.40 6.32
C GLY A 12 2.21 -9.34 7.23
N THR A 13 3.40 -9.45 6.67
CA THR A 13 4.68 -9.44 7.40
C THR A 13 5.28 -8.04 7.53
N LYS A 14 4.69 -7.04 6.87
CA LYS A 14 5.11 -5.63 6.87
C LYS A 14 3.91 -4.71 6.91
N VAL A 15 4.10 -3.50 7.44
CA VAL A 15 3.10 -2.42 7.38
C VAL A 15 3.76 -1.09 7.07
N ILE A 16 3.09 -0.33 6.21
CA ILE A 16 3.41 1.05 5.85
C ILE A 16 2.40 1.94 6.56
N PHE A 17 2.87 2.80 7.45
CA PHE A 17 2.05 3.88 8.00
C PHE A 17 2.29 5.17 7.23
N THR A 18 1.23 5.74 6.70
CA THR A 18 1.27 6.98 5.91
C THR A 18 1.06 8.18 6.84
N ASP A 19 1.99 9.14 6.87
CA ASP A 19 1.83 10.39 7.61
C ASP A 19 1.35 11.50 6.67
N GLU A 20 0.07 11.88 6.77
CA GLU A 20 -0.51 13.03 6.09
C GLU A 20 -0.31 14.32 6.92
N LEU A 21 0.96 14.64 7.19
CA LEU A 21 1.33 15.85 7.90
C LEU A 21 0.71 17.10 7.26
N GLY A 22 0.09 17.94 8.09
CA GLY A 22 -0.61 19.14 7.60
C GLY A 22 -1.96 18.86 6.94
N GLY A 23 -2.48 17.64 7.02
CA GLY A 23 -3.82 17.27 6.55
C GLY A 23 -4.03 17.48 5.05
N GLY A 24 -2.95 17.33 4.26
CA GLY A 24 -3.00 17.51 2.82
C GLY A 24 -3.02 18.97 2.35
N GLY A 25 -3.03 19.96 3.26
CA GLY A 25 -3.11 21.39 2.92
C GLY A 25 -1.80 22.17 3.13
N ALA A 26 -0.66 21.48 3.27
CA ALA A 26 0.63 22.10 3.56
C ALA A 26 1.72 21.66 2.57
N ALA A 27 2.67 22.56 2.30
CA ALA A 27 3.86 22.25 1.52
C ALA A 27 4.87 21.48 2.39
N THR A 28 4.71 20.16 2.46
CA THR A 28 5.60 19.35 3.32
C THR A 28 6.80 18.78 2.56
N CYS A 29 6.79 18.73 1.24
CA CYS A 29 7.90 18.21 0.43
C CYS A 29 8.96 19.29 0.14
N ASN A 30 9.62 19.79 1.18
CA ASN A 30 10.71 20.75 1.07
C ASN A 30 11.83 20.46 2.09
N GLU A 31 12.94 21.17 1.95
CA GLU A 31 14.14 20.98 2.78
C GLU A 31 13.86 21.24 4.26
N ALA A 32 13.06 22.26 4.58
CA ALA A 32 12.77 22.66 5.95
C ALA A 32 12.02 21.57 6.74
N ILE A 33 11.07 20.87 6.10
CA ILE A 33 10.36 19.74 6.71
C ILE A 33 11.23 18.49 6.70
N GLY A 34 12.00 18.27 5.63
CA GLY A 34 12.93 17.17 5.50
C GLY A 34 12.25 15.81 5.21
N PRO A 35 13.04 14.72 5.21
CA PRO A 35 12.61 13.43 4.66
C PRO A 35 11.77 12.57 5.60
N ASN A 36 11.74 12.88 6.91
CA ASN A 36 11.16 11.99 7.94
C ASN A 36 9.80 12.46 8.47
N ARG A 37 9.22 13.50 7.88
CA ARG A 37 7.96 14.14 8.29
C ARG A 37 7.05 14.23 7.07
N GLY A 38 5.76 13.93 7.20
CA GLY A 38 4.87 13.82 6.03
C GLY A 38 5.30 12.68 5.09
N ALA A 39 5.82 11.60 5.67
CA ALA A 39 6.50 10.50 5.01
C ALA A 39 5.83 9.16 5.37
N ASN A 40 6.10 8.12 4.60
CA ASN A 40 5.72 6.77 5.00
C ASN A 40 6.73 6.21 6.02
N GLY A 41 6.24 5.67 7.13
CA GLY A 41 7.03 4.84 8.05
C GLY A 41 6.88 3.35 7.72
N TYR A 42 7.99 2.66 7.53
CA TYR A 42 8.03 1.22 7.20
C TYR A 42 8.38 0.40 8.43
N TYR A 43 7.61 -0.66 8.65
CA TYR A 43 7.79 -1.57 9.77
C TYR A 43 7.71 -3.01 9.29
N ASP A 44 8.60 -3.86 9.82
CA ASP A 44 8.42 -5.30 9.76
C ASP A 44 7.58 -5.77 10.96
N ILE A 45 6.80 -6.83 10.77
CA ILE A 45 6.01 -7.49 11.80
C ILE A 45 6.66 -8.84 12.10
N LYS A 46 7.12 -9.03 13.35
CA LYS A 46 7.68 -10.31 13.81
C LYS A 46 6.98 -10.72 15.09
N ARG A 47 6.29 -11.87 15.07
CA ARG A 47 5.51 -12.38 16.20
C ARG A 47 4.54 -11.32 16.77
N GLY A 48 3.83 -10.64 15.87
CA GLY A 48 2.88 -9.58 16.23
C GLY A 48 3.50 -8.25 16.70
N GLN A 49 4.83 -8.11 16.69
CA GLN A 49 5.51 -6.88 17.12
C GLN A 49 6.05 -6.08 15.93
N LEU A 50 5.84 -4.76 15.99
CA LEU A 50 6.35 -3.81 15.00
C LEU A 50 7.83 -3.50 15.24
N SER A 51 8.63 -3.62 14.18
CA SER A 51 10.03 -3.22 14.15
C SER A 51 10.21 -2.13 13.09
N PHE A 52 10.45 -0.89 13.53
CA PHE A 52 10.70 0.24 12.63
C PHE A 52 11.95 0.00 11.76
N LYS A 53 11.83 0.28 10.46
CA LYS A 53 12.89 0.07 9.46
C LYS A 53 13.38 1.33 8.78
N GLY A 54 12.52 2.32 8.61
CA GLY A 54 12.91 3.58 7.98
C GLY A 54 11.73 4.40 7.50
N TYR A 55 12.05 5.57 6.99
CA TYR A 55 11.10 6.44 6.31
C TYR A 55 11.34 6.40 4.80
N PHE A 56 10.27 6.53 4.03
CA PHE A 56 10.34 6.95 2.63
C PHE A 56 9.51 8.20 2.43
N LYS A 57 10.11 9.17 1.77
CA LYS A 57 9.47 10.35 1.21
C LYS A 57 9.96 10.50 -0.23
N ILE A 58 9.11 11.04 -1.11
CA ILE A 58 9.54 11.32 -2.47
C ILE A 58 10.79 12.22 -2.48
N PRO A 59 11.73 12.00 -3.40
CA PRO A 59 13.00 12.73 -3.42
C PRO A 59 12.87 14.13 -4.03
N ARG A 60 11.75 14.43 -4.67
CA ARG A 60 11.49 15.72 -5.33
C ARG A 60 10.92 16.72 -4.33
N HIS A 61 11.53 17.90 -4.27
CA HIS A 61 10.97 19.04 -3.56
C HIS A 61 9.88 19.71 -4.40
N GLN A 62 8.95 20.37 -3.74
CA GLN A 62 7.86 21.14 -4.33
C GLN A 62 7.95 22.59 -3.83
N ALA A 63 7.33 23.52 -4.54
CA ALA A 63 7.26 24.91 -4.10
C ALA A 63 6.43 25.04 -2.81
N ASP A 64 6.65 26.11 -2.06
CA ASP A 64 5.89 26.38 -0.83
C ASP A 64 4.41 26.70 -1.09
N THR A 65 4.02 26.83 -2.36
CA THR A 65 2.62 26.97 -2.82
C THR A 65 1.98 25.65 -3.22
N GLU A 66 2.70 24.53 -3.15
CA GLU A 66 2.25 23.21 -3.56
C GLU A 66 2.05 22.31 -2.35
N ASN A 67 0.82 21.86 -2.11
CA ASN A 67 0.59 20.86 -1.08
C ASN A 67 1.18 19.53 -1.52
N CYS A 68 1.98 18.93 -0.64
CA CYS A 68 2.64 17.67 -0.95
C CYS A 68 2.88 16.92 0.33
N VAL A 69 2.33 15.70 0.40
CA VAL A 69 2.47 14.79 1.54
C VAL A 69 2.03 13.39 1.13
N ALA A 70 2.51 12.35 1.83
CA ALA A 70 2.11 10.97 1.58
C ALA A 70 0.59 10.79 1.75
N HIS A 71 -0.08 10.13 0.78
CA HIS A 71 -1.52 9.88 0.84
C HIS A 71 -1.88 8.49 0.29
N ASN A 72 -3.12 8.28 -0.14
CA ASN A 72 -3.65 6.95 -0.44
C ASN A 72 -2.95 6.23 -1.62
N GLY A 73 -2.83 4.91 -1.46
CA GLY A 73 -2.20 4.03 -2.45
C GLY A 73 -2.67 2.57 -2.36
N SER A 74 -2.11 1.71 -3.22
CA SER A 74 -2.35 0.26 -3.17
C SER A 74 -1.12 -0.53 -3.60
N LEU A 75 -1.08 -1.81 -3.22
CA LEU A 75 -0.06 -2.74 -3.71
C LEU A 75 -0.16 -2.94 -5.23
N ILE A 76 0.99 -3.22 -5.84
CA ILE A 76 1.12 -3.77 -7.19
C ILE A 76 1.47 -5.25 -7.02
N PRO A 77 0.65 -6.20 -7.50
CA PRO A 77 0.76 -7.61 -7.17
C PRO A 77 1.88 -8.33 -7.92
N VAL A 78 3.13 -8.07 -7.54
CA VAL A 78 4.32 -8.68 -8.14
C VAL A 78 4.79 -9.83 -7.26
N LYS A 79 4.88 -11.05 -7.81
CA LYS A 79 5.33 -12.23 -7.07
C LYS A 79 6.71 -12.00 -6.43
N GLY A 80 6.84 -12.30 -5.14
CA GLY A 80 8.10 -12.20 -4.40
C GLY A 80 8.63 -10.77 -4.22
N LYS A 81 7.78 -9.76 -4.42
CA LYS A 81 8.13 -8.34 -4.31
C LYS A 81 7.02 -7.60 -3.59
N ASP A 82 7.43 -6.64 -2.77
CA ASP A 82 6.52 -5.71 -2.13
C ASP A 82 6.64 -4.37 -2.85
N ILE A 83 5.67 -4.06 -3.71
CA ILE A 83 5.63 -2.82 -4.49
C ILE A 83 4.30 -2.12 -4.24
N MET A 84 4.33 -0.82 -4.02
CA MET A 84 3.14 0.01 -3.82
C MET A 84 3.16 1.19 -4.79
N VAL A 85 2.00 1.53 -5.35
CA VAL A 85 1.75 2.84 -5.95
C VAL A 85 1.00 3.72 -4.96
N GLN A 86 1.37 5.00 -4.88
CA GLN A 86 0.82 5.91 -3.89
C GLN A 86 0.78 7.35 -4.42
N ALA A 87 -0.27 8.08 -4.04
CA ALA A 87 -0.39 9.51 -4.29
C ALA A 87 0.34 10.38 -3.26
N TRP A 88 0.80 11.55 -3.70
CA TRP A 88 1.57 12.53 -2.95
C TRP A 88 1.05 13.97 -3.12
N TYR A 89 -0.27 14.15 -3.34
CA TYR A 89 -0.88 15.44 -3.70
C TYR A 89 -0.23 16.07 -4.94
N GLN A 90 0.19 17.34 -4.91
CA GLN A 90 0.85 17.99 -6.05
C GLN A 90 2.23 17.38 -6.35
N GLY A 91 2.82 16.66 -5.39
CA GLY A 91 3.98 15.81 -5.66
C GLY A 91 3.69 14.66 -6.63
N GLY A 92 2.45 14.48 -7.11
CA GLY A 92 2.09 13.47 -8.10
C GLY A 92 1.91 12.09 -7.47
N LEU A 93 2.36 11.05 -8.15
CA LEU A 93 2.35 9.68 -7.66
C LEU A 93 3.75 9.07 -7.70
N SER A 94 3.98 8.08 -6.83
CA SER A 94 5.22 7.33 -6.73
C SER A 94 4.93 5.84 -6.75
N VAL A 95 5.78 5.07 -7.42
CA VAL A 95 5.83 3.61 -7.33
C VAL A 95 7.08 3.25 -6.54
N VAL A 96 6.89 2.58 -5.40
CA VAL A 96 7.94 2.29 -4.43
C VAL A 96 8.10 0.79 -4.28
N ASP A 97 9.33 0.28 -4.46
CA ASP A 97 9.72 -1.07 -4.07
C ASP A 97 10.18 -1.02 -2.61
N PHE A 98 9.48 -1.73 -1.73
CA PHE A 98 9.77 -1.87 -0.31
C PHE A 98 9.98 -3.33 0.11
N THR A 99 10.42 -4.17 -0.85
CA THR A 99 10.83 -5.56 -0.61
C THR A 99 11.90 -5.64 0.48
N ASP A 100 12.79 -4.66 0.56
CA ASP A 100 13.59 -4.38 1.75
C ASP A 100 13.01 -3.14 2.45
N SER A 101 12.29 -3.35 3.56
CA SER A 101 11.65 -2.28 4.34
C SER A 101 12.64 -1.22 4.84
N SER A 102 13.93 -1.55 4.97
CA SER A 102 14.98 -0.62 5.40
C SER A 102 15.56 0.21 4.24
N LYS A 103 15.20 -0.14 3.00
CA LYS A 103 15.71 0.47 1.77
C LYS A 103 14.60 0.67 0.75
N ALA A 104 13.43 1.12 1.21
CA ALA A 104 12.32 1.50 0.35
C ALA A 104 12.79 2.52 -0.70
N LYS A 105 12.52 2.24 -1.98
CA LYS A 105 13.08 3.00 -3.10
C LYS A 105 12.02 3.30 -4.14
N GLU A 106 11.96 4.56 -4.56
CA GLU A 106 11.18 4.97 -5.73
C GLU A 106 11.74 4.32 -7.00
N ILE A 107 10.88 3.60 -7.71
CA ILE A 107 11.22 2.91 -8.96
C ILE A 107 10.61 3.57 -10.20
N ALA A 108 9.54 4.34 -10.02
CA ALA A 108 8.91 5.18 -11.03
C ALA A 108 8.09 6.28 -10.34
N PHE A 109 7.81 7.37 -11.05
CA PHE A 109 6.89 8.42 -10.60
C PHE A 109 6.19 9.05 -11.81
N PHE A 110 5.09 9.75 -11.54
CA PHE A 110 4.45 10.64 -12.49
C PHE A 110 3.96 11.88 -11.74
N GLU A 111 4.28 13.05 -12.27
CA GLU A 111 4.02 14.35 -11.67
C GLU A 111 3.86 15.35 -12.82
N ARG A 112 2.86 16.24 -12.77
CA ARG A 112 2.46 17.08 -13.92
C ARG A 112 3.15 18.45 -13.95
N GLY A 113 3.86 18.81 -12.89
CA GLY A 113 4.23 20.16 -12.53
C GLY A 113 3.14 20.87 -11.72
N PRO A 114 3.42 22.11 -11.28
CA PRO A 114 2.50 22.91 -10.50
C PRO A 114 1.14 23.13 -11.18
N ASP A 115 0.04 23.01 -10.42
CA ASP A 115 -1.30 23.25 -10.92
C ASP A 115 -1.65 24.75 -10.85
N SER A 116 -1.54 25.44 -11.99
CA SER A 116 -1.92 26.86 -12.11
C SER A 116 -3.44 27.12 -12.10
N THR A 117 -4.26 26.07 -12.14
CA THR A 117 -5.73 26.17 -12.09
C THR A 117 -6.27 26.04 -10.66
N ALA A 118 -5.45 25.53 -9.74
CA ALA A 118 -5.74 25.38 -8.33
C ALA A 118 -5.54 26.67 -7.52
N SER A 119 -6.24 26.78 -6.39
CA SER A 119 -5.77 27.66 -5.32
C SER A 119 -4.46 27.11 -4.72
N PRO A 120 -3.56 27.96 -4.21
CA PRO A 120 -2.33 27.51 -3.56
C PRO A 120 -2.63 26.45 -2.49
N LEU A 121 -1.77 25.43 -2.40
CA LEU A 121 -1.87 24.33 -1.45
C LEU A 121 -3.13 23.45 -1.60
N SER A 122 -3.79 23.45 -2.76
CA SER A 122 -5.04 22.71 -2.98
C SER A 122 -5.09 22.03 -4.34
N GLY A 123 -4.33 20.95 -4.52
CA GLY A 123 -4.39 20.18 -5.76
C GLY A 123 -3.67 18.84 -5.73
N GLY A 124 -3.53 18.27 -6.93
CA GLY A 124 -2.80 17.04 -7.19
C GLY A 124 -3.60 15.77 -6.89
N PHE A 125 -2.91 14.63 -6.92
CA PHE A 125 -3.57 13.33 -6.73
C PHE A 125 -3.92 13.12 -5.26
N TRP A 126 -5.20 12.90 -4.99
CA TRP A 126 -5.68 12.40 -3.69
C TRP A 126 -5.44 10.89 -3.55
N SER A 127 -5.54 10.12 -4.63
CA SER A 127 -5.28 8.69 -4.57
C SER A 127 -4.68 8.18 -5.87
N ALA A 128 -3.90 7.10 -5.77
CA ALA A 128 -3.36 6.38 -6.91
C ALA A 128 -3.42 4.87 -6.65
N TYR A 129 -4.15 4.14 -7.48
CA TYR A 129 -4.38 2.71 -7.27
C TYR A 129 -4.02 1.89 -8.49
N TYR A 130 -3.40 0.73 -8.28
CA TYR A 130 -3.13 -0.23 -9.34
C TYR A 130 -4.36 -1.08 -9.62
N TYR A 131 -4.73 -1.20 -10.89
CA TYR A 131 -5.74 -2.15 -11.34
C TYR A 131 -5.40 -2.70 -12.73
N ASN A 132 -5.18 -4.02 -12.79
CA ASN A 132 -5.05 -4.80 -14.02
C ASN A 132 -4.03 -4.30 -15.07
N GLY A 133 -2.95 -3.64 -14.64
CA GLY A 133 -1.85 -3.17 -15.49
C GLY A 133 -1.77 -1.65 -15.65
N TYR A 134 -2.70 -0.93 -15.01
CA TYR A 134 -2.79 0.52 -15.05
C TYR A 134 -2.81 1.08 -13.63
N ILE A 135 -2.40 2.34 -13.49
CA ILE A 135 -2.61 3.15 -12.30
C ILE A 135 -3.76 4.09 -12.60
N TYR A 136 -4.74 4.13 -11.70
CA TYR A 136 -5.85 5.05 -11.72
C TYR A 136 -5.59 6.10 -10.64
N ALA A 137 -5.30 7.33 -11.07
CA ALA A 137 -4.92 8.43 -10.18
C ALA A 137 -6.01 9.52 -10.20
N SER A 138 -6.63 9.77 -9.04
CA SER A 138 -7.72 10.74 -8.89
C SER A 138 -7.16 12.06 -8.38
N ASP A 139 -7.28 13.10 -9.19
CA ASP A 139 -6.84 14.47 -8.91
C ASP A 139 -8.02 15.33 -8.45
N PHE A 140 -7.77 16.27 -7.53
CA PHE A 140 -8.80 17.19 -7.03
C PHE A 140 -9.38 18.08 -8.14
N ASN A 141 -8.54 18.59 -9.04
CA ASN A 141 -8.90 19.63 -10.00
C ASN A 141 -8.83 19.12 -11.44
N LEU A 142 -7.89 18.23 -11.74
CA LEU A 142 -7.58 17.78 -13.09
C LEU A 142 -8.26 16.45 -13.48
N GLY A 143 -9.09 15.89 -12.60
CA GLY A 143 -9.89 14.70 -12.89
C GLY A 143 -9.14 13.39 -12.72
N LEU A 144 -9.33 12.44 -13.65
CA LEU A 144 -8.79 11.08 -13.55
C LEU A 144 -7.71 10.82 -14.59
N ASP A 145 -6.53 10.40 -14.13
CA ASP A 145 -5.49 9.85 -14.99
C ASP A 145 -5.48 8.32 -14.98
N VAL A 146 -5.35 7.73 -16.17
CA VAL A 146 -5.16 6.28 -16.35
C VAL A 146 -3.78 6.04 -16.97
N ILE A 147 -2.83 5.65 -16.13
CA ILE A 147 -1.41 5.59 -16.48
C ILE A 147 -1.01 4.12 -16.68
N LYS A 148 -0.51 3.79 -17.87
CA LYS A 148 0.02 2.44 -18.13
C LYS A 148 1.40 2.29 -17.50
N ILE A 149 1.59 1.28 -16.65
CA ILE A 149 2.92 0.95 -16.14
C ILE A 149 3.66 0.11 -17.20
N ASN A 150 4.84 0.57 -17.60
CA ASN A 150 5.70 -0.14 -18.54
C ASN A 150 7.11 -0.29 -17.97
N ASP A 151 7.22 -1.12 -16.92
CA ASP A 151 8.49 -1.43 -16.27
C ASP A 151 8.60 -2.92 -15.98
N ARG A 152 9.72 -3.53 -16.37
CA ARG A 152 9.99 -4.97 -16.19
C ARG A 152 9.84 -5.47 -14.75
N ARG A 153 10.08 -4.60 -13.76
CA ARG A 153 9.94 -4.91 -12.33
C ARG A 153 8.48 -5.16 -11.94
N THR A 154 7.53 -4.69 -12.74
CA THR A 154 6.08 -4.78 -12.49
C THR A 154 5.34 -5.68 -13.46
N ASP A 155 6.01 -6.24 -14.48
CA ASP A 155 5.33 -6.99 -15.55
C ASP A 155 4.57 -8.21 -15.05
N GLU A 156 5.09 -8.88 -14.01
CA GLU A 156 4.43 -10.04 -13.40
C GLU A 156 3.06 -9.69 -12.79
N ALA A 157 2.83 -8.44 -12.40
CA ALA A 157 1.53 -7.99 -11.87
C ALA A 157 0.41 -8.07 -12.89
N LYS A 158 0.72 -8.15 -14.20
CA LYS A 158 -0.29 -8.33 -15.26
C LYS A 158 -0.93 -9.71 -15.21
N LYS A 159 -0.29 -10.70 -14.55
CA LYS A 159 -0.80 -12.07 -14.38
C LYS A 159 -1.87 -12.16 -13.30
N VAL A 160 -1.90 -11.21 -12.36
CA VAL A 160 -2.95 -11.11 -11.34
C VAL A 160 -4.06 -10.21 -11.89
N LYS A 161 -5.24 -10.78 -12.09
CA LYS A 161 -6.43 -10.06 -12.57
C LYS A 161 -7.49 -10.05 -11.48
N TYR A 162 -8.03 -8.85 -11.24
CA TYR A 162 -9.14 -8.64 -10.33
C TYR A 162 -10.41 -8.34 -11.14
N ASP A 163 -11.50 -9.04 -10.85
CA ASP A 163 -12.82 -8.76 -11.45
C ASP A 163 -13.48 -7.51 -10.84
N GLY A 164 -13.05 -7.14 -9.63
CA GLY A 164 -13.39 -5.90 -8.95
C GLY A 164 -12.33 -5.55 -7.92
N LEU A 165 -12.16 -4.26 -7.64
CA LEU A 165 -11.17 -3.76 -6.69
C LEU A 165 -11.81 -2.74 -5.74
N ASN A 166 -11.86 -3.09 -4.45
CA ASN A 166 -12.05 -2.13 -3.38
C ASN A 166 -10.73 -1.99 -2.64
N THR A 167 -10.06 -0.85 -2.83
CA THR A 167 -8.74 -0.58 -2.24
C THR A 167 -8.78 -0.38 -0.73
N GLN A 168 -9.97 -0.21 -0.13
CA GLN A 168 -10.13 -0.12 1.32
C GLN A 168 -10.16 -1.50 2.01
N THR A 169 -10.41 -2.60 1.30
CA THR A 169 -10.54 -3.94 1.89
C THR A 169 -9.33 -4.86 1.68
N GLN A 170 -8.17 -4.33 1.26
CA GLN A 170 -6.89 -5.04 1.03
C GLN A 170 -7.01 -6.57 0.89
N ALA A 171 -7.56 -7.03 -0.24
CA ALA A 171 -7.68 -8.45 -0.52
C ALA A 171 -6.30 -9.06 -0.83
N SER A 172 -6.04 -10.27 -0.34
CA SER A 172 -4.84 -11.02 -0.68
C SER A 172 -4.91 -11.55 -2.12
N TYR A 173 -3.75 -11.76 -2.74
CA TYR A 173 -3.63 -12.38 -4.06
C TYR A 173 -2.68 -13.57 -4.02
N ARG A 174 -3.01 -14.64 -4.78
CA ARG A 174 -2.21 -15.87 -4.85
C ARG A 174 -0.90 -15.62 -5.59
N GLU A 175 0.21 -15.76 -4.88
CA GLU A 175 1.55 -15.79 -5.48
C GLU A 175 1.86 -17.21 -5.95
N GLY A 176 1.52 -17.57 -7.19
CA GLY A 176 1.70 -18.94 -7.68
C GLY A 176 3.15 -19.43 -7.54
N GLY A 177 3.42 -20.41 -6.68
CA GLY A 177 4.71 -21.10 -6.51
C GLY A 177 5.59 -20.63 -5.34
N ARG A 178 5.01 -20.39 -4.17
CA ARG A 178 5.64 -20.63 -2.86
C ARG A 178 4.81 -21.71 -2.18
N ASP A 179 5.45 -22.78 -1.74
CA ASP A 179 4.77 -23.86 -1.06
C ASP A 179 4.24 -23.33 0.28
N ASP A 180 2.93 -23.21 0.41
CA ASP A 180 2.24 -22.97 1.67
C ASP A 180 2.33 -24.26 2.50
N HIS A 181 3.50 -24.48 3.11
CA HIS A 181 3.66 -25.47 4.17
C HIS A 181 3.26 -24.84 5.50
N ASP A 182 1.96 -24.63 5.71
CA ASP A 182 1.39 -24.46 7.03
C ASP A 182 0.02 -25.17 7.07
N GLY A 183 0.10 -26.49 7.24
CA GLY A 183 -1.04 -27.29 7.67
C GLY A 183 -1.33 -26.99 9.13
N HIS A 184 -2.22 -26.04 9.39
CA HIS A 184 -2.93 -25.98 10.66
C HIS A 184 -4.22 -26.76 10.51
N GLY A 185 -4.26 -27.90 11.21
CA GLY A 185 -5.37 -28.83 11.21
C GLY A 185 -6.65 -28.20 11.74
N ASP A 186 -7.75 -28.62 11.13
CA ASP A 186 -9.08 -28.38 11.63
C ASP A 186 -9.25 -29.06 13.00
N ASP A 187 -9.52 -28.25 14.03
CA ASP A 187 -9.97 -28.73 15.33
C ASP A 187 -11.40 -29.26 15.20
N ASP A 188 -11.51 -30.58 15.03
CA ASP A 188 -12.79 -31.30 15.01
C ASP A 188 -13.31 -31.43 16.46
N HIS A 189 -14.15 -30.48 16.86
CA HIS A 189 -14.98 -30.61 18.05
C HIS A 189 -16.21 -31.47 17.73
N GLY A 190 -16.21 -32.74 18.15
CA GLY A 190 -17.36 -33.62 17.94
C GLY A 190 -17.35 -34.92 18.72
N ASP A 191 -17.99 -34.88 19.89
CA ASP A 191 -18.77 -35.96 20.52
C ASP A 191 -18.05 -37.04 21.37
N HIS A 192 -18.14 -36.82 22.69
CA HIS A 192 -18.03 -37.86 23.71
C HIS A 192 -19.41 -38.51 23.92
N GLY A 193 -19.63 -39.70 23.35
CA GLY A 193 -20.80 -40.53 23.62
C GLY A 193 -20.40 -41.99 23.80
N GLY A 194 -20.01 -42.37 25.02
CA GLY A 194 -19.56 -43.72 25.37
C GLY A 194 -20.64 -44.79 25.25
N HIS A 195 -20.30 -45.90 24.60
CA HIS A 195 -21.02 -47.17 24.63
C HIS A 195 -20.98 -47.82 26.02
N GLY A 196 -22.15 -48.28 26.49
CA GLY A 196 -22.28 -49.23 27.58
C GLY A 196 -23.50 -50.11 27.36
N GLY A 197 -23.28 -51.32 26.83
CA GLY A 197 -24.32 -52.29 26.52
C GLY A 197 -24.98 -52.88 27.77
N GLY A 198 -26.28 -53.15 27.66
CA GLY A 198 -27.11 -53.78 28.68
C GLY A 198 -28.01 -54.84 28.06
N HIS A 199 -27.95 -56.04 28.64
CA HIS A 199 -28.63 -57.29 28.31
C HIS A 199 -30.16 -57.24 28.12
N GLY A 200 -30.66 -58.14 27.26
CA GLY A 200 -31.53 -59.23 27.70
C GLY A 200 -33.03 -59.16 27.41
N GLY A 201 -33.50 -60.10 26.58
CA GLY A 201 -34.60 -61.01 26.93
C GLY A 201 -36.07 -60.60 26.70
N HIS A 202 -36.72 -61.42 25.87
CA HIS A 202 -38.16 -61.63 25.65
C HIS A 202 -38.93 -60.66 24.76
#